data_AF-A0A183Q6A0-F1
#
_entry.id   AF-A0A183Q6A0-F1
#
_cell.length_a   1.000
_cell.length_b   1.000
_cell.length_c   1.000
_cell.angle_alpha   90.00
_cell.angle_beta   90.00
_cell.angle_gamma   90.00
#
_symmetry.space_group_name_H-M   'P 1'
#
loop_
_entity.id
_entity.type
_entity.pdbx_description
1 polymer ?
#
loop_
_entity_poly.entity_id
_entity_poly.type
_entity_poly.pdbx_seq_one_letter_code
_entity_poly.pdbx_strand_id
1 'polypeptide(L)'
;MAWVLSHSVDGEPTELCYRIVRPAHRSTSPNNKHRENPTTAQKDFSDSKNTIVDRAICYSLRHEKSVVESIRKGVDCGIVLVSPEVQDIHSENQNLSAKNFISQWKVGDIIQCYVTINEKSSIDWDFETYNPETTTTLESP
;
A
#
# COMPACT_ATOMS: atom_id res chain seq x y z
N MET A 1 -34.51 5.36 -6.77
CA MET A 1 -33.69 4.16 -6.49
C MET A 1 -32.24 4.62 -6.39
N ALA A 2 -31.67 4.56 -5.19
CA ALA A 2 -30.27 4.88 -4.96
C ALA A 2 -29.59 3.61 -4.45
N TRP A 3 -28.48 3.26 -5.06
CA TRP A 3 -27.68 2.09 -4.71
C TRP A 3 -26.56 2.56 -3.78
N VAL A 4 -26.39 1.91 -2.63
CA VAL A 4 -25.24 2.15 -1.74
C VAL A 4 -24.34 0.94 -1.83
N LEU A 5 -23.16 1.11 -2.43
CA LEU A 5 -22.08 0.14 -2.37
C LEU A 5 -21.30 0.36 -1.07
N SER A 6 -21.58 -0.43 -0.04
CA SER A 6 -20.70 -0.56 1.11
C SER A 6 -19.58 -1.53 0.80
N HIS A 7 -18.36 -1.04 0.61
CA HIS A 7 -17.17 -1.87 0.52
C HIS A 7 -16.64 -2.12 1.94
N SER A 8 -16.89 -3.30 2.50
CA SER A 8 -16.15 -3.80 3.67
C SER A 8 -14.89 -4.48 3.15
N VAL A 9 -13.71 -3.97 3.50
CA VAL A 9 -12.44 -4.57 3.08
C VAL A 9 -12.11 -5.74 4.02
N ASP A 10 -12.73 -6.89 3.76
CA ASP A 10 -12.43 -8.15 4.44
C ASP A 10 -11.52 -9.00 3.56
N GLY A 11 -10.22 -9.03 3.87
CA GLY A 11 -9.26 -9.87 3.14
C GLY A 11 -8.00 -10.17 3.94
N GLU A 12 -7.42 -11.34 3.72
CA GLU A 12 -6.16 -11.74 4.36
C GLU A 12 -4.96 -11.15 3.60
N PRO A 13 -3.95 -10.61 4.32
CA PRO A 13 -2.69 -10.18 3.70
C PRO A 13 -1.99 -11.36 3.04
N THR A 14 -1.62 -11.22 1.78
CA THR A 14 -0.99 -12.29 0.99
C THR A 14 0.52 -12.14 0.86
N GLU A 15 1.00 -10.94 0.60
CA GLU A 15 2.42 -10.72 0.29
C GLU A 15 2.90 -9.36 0.81
N LEU A 16 4.12 -9.33 1.36
CA LEU A 16 4.82 -8.11 1.72
C LEU A 16 5.65 -7.62 0.54
N CYS A 17 5.29 -6.48 -0.01
CA CYS A 17 5.90 -5.90 -1.19
C CYS A 17 6.57 -4.56 -0.88
N TYR A 18 7.51 -4.17 -1.74
CA TYR A 18 8.18 -2.88 -1.68
C TYR A 18 8.05 -2.15 -3.00
N ARG A 19 7.97 -0.82 -2.94
CA ARG A 19 8.07 0.04 -4.12
C ARG A 19 8.84 1.31 -3.79
N ILE A 20 9.48 1.85 -4.81
CA ILE A 20 10.17 3.13 -4.73
C ILE A 20 9.24 4.19 -5.33
N VAL A 21 8.92 5.21 -4.53
CA VAL A 21 8.04 6.30 -4.90
C VAL A 21 8.85 7.59 -4.97
N ARG A 22 8.76 8.28 -6.11
CA ARG A 22 9.35 9.60 -6.30
C ARG A 22 8.27 10.67 -6.15
N PRO A 23 8.34 11.52 -5.11
CA PRO A 23 7.38 12.60 -4.94
C PRO A 23 7.48 13.65 -6.06
N ALA A 24 6.36 14.07 -6.64
CA ALA A 24 6.35 15.10 -7.69
C ALA A 24 6.62 16.51 -7.16
N HIS A 25 6.21 16.78 -5.92
CA HIS A 25 6.44 18.08 -5.29
C HIS A 25 7.27 17.89 -4.02
N ARG A 26 8.47 18.46 -4.02
CA ARG A 26 9.29 18.59 -2.81
C ARG A 26 8.63 19.63 -1.89
N SER A 27 7.62 19.25 -1.12
CA SER A 27 7.17 20.10 -0.01
C SER A 27 8.20 20.04 1.12
N THR A 28 9.05 21.06 1.09
CA THR A 28 9.82 21.71 2.16
C THR A 28 10.59 20.82 3.13
N SER A 29 11.90 21.04 3.13
CA SER A 29 12.85 20.77 4.21
C SER A 29 12.20 20.74 5.59
N PRO A 30 12.50 19.76 6.46
CA PRO A 30 12.12 19.86 7.87
C PRO A 30 12.92 21.01 8.47
N ASN A 31 12.31 22.19 8.53
CA ASN A 31 12.86 23.29 9.31
C ASN A 31 12.63 22.92 10.78
N ASN A 32 13.69 22.53 11.49
CA ASN A 32 13.68 22.15 12.91
C ASN A 32 13.41 23.35 13.82
N LYS A 33 12.28 24.04 13.64
CA LYS A 33 11.81 25.13 14.52
C LYS A 33 10.29 25.20 14.57
N HIS A 34 9.63 24.19 15.15
CA HIS A 34 8.53 24.44 16.09
C HIS A 34 8.18 23.14 16.82
N ARG A 35 8.04 23.27 18.14
CA ARG A 35 7.58 22.26 19.07
C ARG A 35 6.06 22.14 18.89
N GLU A 36 5.60 21.27 18.01
CA GLU A 36 4.18 20.90 17.90
C GLU A 36 4.08 19.37 17.92
N ASN A 37 3.16 18.89 18.74
CA ASN A 37 2.91 17.46 18.96
C ASN A 37 2.75 16.75 17.61
N PRO A 38 3.44 15.61 17.37
CA PRO A 38 3.26 14.86 16.14
C PRO A 38 1.91 14.15 16.21
N THR A 39 0.84 14.87 15.92
CA THR A 39 -0.41 14.24 15.51
C THR A 39 -0.05 13.37 14.31
N THR A 40 -0.38 12.09 14.43
CA THR A 40 -0.09 10.99 13.51
C THR A 40 -0.73 11.22 12.13
N ALA A 41 -0.30 12.25 11.41
CA ALA A 41 -0.64 12.43 10.02
C ALA A 41 0.17 11.38 9.25
N GLN A 42 -0.45 10.22 9.02
CA GLN A 42 0.01 9.26 8.04
C GLN A 42 0.07 10.01 6.70
N LYS A 43 1.27 10.42 6.31
CA LYS A 43 1.46 11.22 5.10
C LYS A 43 1.13 10.30 3.93
N ASP A 44 -0.04 10.52 3.35
CA ASP A 44 -0.51 9.71 2.25
C ASP A 44 0.31 10.06 1.01
N PHE A 45 1.22 9.15 0.64
CA PHE A 45 2.00 9.27 -0.59
C PHE A 45 1.28 8.66 -1.80
N SER A 46 -0.02 8.34 -1.67
CA SER A 46 -0.88 7.93 -2.79
C SER A 46 -1.21 9.08 -3.75
N ASP A 47 -0.77 10.32 -3.48
CA ASP A 47 -1.01 11.46 -4.36
C ASP A 47 -0.70 11.08 -5.81
N SER A 48 -1.73 11.23 -6.66
CA SER A 48 -1.73 10.95 -8.10
C SER A 48 -0.54 11.52 -8.87
N LYS A 49 0.14 12.52 -8.31
CA LYS A 49 1.33 13.14 -8.90
C LYS A 49 2.61 12.36 -8.65
N ASN A 50 2.66 11.50 -7.62
CA ASN A 50 3.85 10.72 -7.30
C ASN A 50 4.10 9.63 -8.35
N THR A 51 5.37 9.42 -8.69
CA THR A 51 5.76 8.41 -9.69
C THR A 51 6.27 7.16 -9.00
N ILE A 52 5.75 5.99 -9.37
CA ILE A 52 6.36 4.71 -9.00
C ILE A 52 7.60 4.53 -9.88
N VAL A 53 8.78 4.55 -9.26
CA VAL A 53 10.07 4.36 -9.94
C VAL A 53 10.29 2.88 -10.22
N ASP A 54 10.06 2.03 -9.21
CA ASP A 54 10.25 0.59 -9.29
C ASP A 54 9.36 -0.14 -8.30
N ARG A 55 9.08 -1.40 -8.64
CA ARG A 55 8.59 -2.42 -7.70
C ARG A 55 9.77 -3.29 -7.29
N ALA A 56 9.78 -3.73 -6.04
CA ALA A 56 10.94 -4.34 -5.44
C ALA A 56 10.60 -5.41 -4.42
N ILE A 57 11.56 -6.31 -4.19
CA ILE A 57 11.61 -7.22 -3.06
C ILE A 57 12.77 -6.78 -2.15
N CYS A 58 12.53 -6.77 -0.83
CA CYS A 58 13.59 -6.53 0.13
C CYS A 58 14.49 -7.77 0.23
N TYR A 59 15.72 -7.65 -0.24
CA TYR A 59 16.70 -8.73 -0.17
C TYR A 59 17.43 -8.77 1.17
N SER A 60 17.76 -7.59 1.73
CA SER A 60 18.42 -7.49 3.02
C SER A 60 18.04 -6.19 3.70
N LEU A 61 17.64 -6.29 4.96
CA LEU A 61 17.43 -5.16 5.85
C LEU A 61 18.49 -5.22 6.95
N ARG A 62 19.15 -4.09 7.21
CA ARG A 62 20.29 -4.00 8.12
C ARG A 62 20.13 -2.82 9.06
N HIS A 63 20.41 -3.06 10.33
CA HIS A 63 20.59 -2.02 11.34
C HIS A 63 22.00 -2.14 11.89
N GLU A 64 22.76 -1.05 11.84
CA GLU A 64 24.18 -1.04 12.18
C GLU A 64 24.96 -2.13 11.41
N LYS A 65 25.50 -3.13 12.12
CA LYS A 65 26.29 -4.23 11.54
C LYS A 65 25.50 -5.53 11.40
N SER A 66 24.21 -5.53 11.74
CA SER A 66 23.38 -6.74 11.83
C SER A 66 22.29 -6.77 10.75
N VAL A 67 22.04 -7.97 10.22
CA VAL A 67 20.85 -8.23 9.39
C VAL A 67 19.66 -8.40 10.33
N VAL A 68 18.54 -7.75 10.01
CA VAL A 68 17.33 -7.76 10.82
C VAL A 68 16.11 -8.05 9.95
N GLU A 69 15.04 -8.55 10.56
CA GLU A 69 13.78 -8.85 9.86
C GLU A 69 12.82 -7.65 9.81
N SER A 70 12.93 -6.73 10.78
CA SER A 70 12.07 -5.55 10.87
C SER A 70 12.79 -4.36 11.50
N ILE A 71 12.29 -3.16 11.21
CA ILE A 71 12.81 -1.88 11.71
C ILE A 71 11.67 -1.08 12.34
N ARG A 72 11.93 -0.49 13.51
CA ARG A 72 10.97 0.38 14.20
C ARG A 72 10.97 1.78 13.59
N LYS A 73 9.87 2.50 13.78
CA LYS A 73 9.77 3.90 13.36
C LYS A 73 10.89 4.75 13.97
N GLY A 74 11.51 5.60 13.15
CA GLY A 74 12.56 6.54 13.57
C GLY A 74 13.96 5.93 13.71
N VAL A 75 14.14 4.67 13.33
CA VAL A 75 15.44 3.99 13.31
C VAL A 75 16.01 4.04 11.89
N ASP A 76 17.26 4.49 11.77
CA ASP A 76 17.98 4.48 10.51
C ASP A 76 18.34 3.04 10.12
N CYS A 77 18.23 2.70 8.84
CA CYS A 77 18.54 1.35 8.37
C CYS A 77 19.15 1.37 6.97
N GLY A 78 19.94 0.33 6.68
CA GLY A 78 20.36 -0.01 5.33
C GLY A 78 19.38 -1.01 4.74
N ILE A 79 19.00 -0.82 3.49
CA ILE A 79 18.11 -1.73 2.76
C ILE A 79 18.67 -2.02 1.37
N VAL A 80 18.63 -3.30 0.98
CA VAL A 80 19.02 -3.77 -0.34
C VAL A 80 17.77 -4.27 -1.04
N LEU A 81 17.46 -3.66 -2.18
CA LEU A 81 16.29 -3.99 -2.99
C LEU A 81 16.70 -4.70 -4.29
N VAL A 82 15.90 -5.69 -4.69
CA VAL A 82 16.04 -6.40 -5.96
C VAL A 82 14.74 -6.32 -6.74
N SER A 83 14.83 -6.34 -8.07
CA SER A 83 13.67 -6.44 -8.94
C SER A 83 12.95 -7.77 -8.69
N PRO A 84 11.61 -7.79 -8.72
CA PRO A 84 10.86 -9.04 -8.73
C PRO A 84 11.33 -9.90 -9.92
N GLU A 85 11.43 -11.22 -9.71
CA GLU A 85 11.75 -12.14 -10.78
C GLU A 85 10.65 -12.06 -11.84
N VAL A 86 10.96 -11.48 -13.00
CA VAL A 86 10.11 -11.65 -14.18
C VAL A 86 10.48 -13.02 -14.72
N GLN A 87 9.61 -14.01 -14.51
CA GLN A 87 9.74 -15.29 -15.22
C GLN A 87 9.53 -15.01 -16.71
N ASP A 88 10.64 -14.74 -17.41
CA ASP A 88 10.64 -14.57 -18.85
C ASP A 88 10.53 -15.97 -19.48
N ILE A 89 9.31 -16.33 -19.88
CA ILE A 89 8.88 -17.67 -20.33
C ILE A 89 9.60 -18.12 -21.63
N HIS A 90 10.55 -17.33 -22.15
CA HIS A 90 11.20 -17.53 -23.44
C HIS A 90 12.73 -17.60 -23.41
N SER A 91 13.37 -17.54 -22.24
CA SER A 91 14.83 -17.48 -22.16
C SER A 91 15.44 -18.73 -21.49
N GLU A 92 15.62 -19.81 -22.25
CA GLU A 92 16.28 -21.07 -21.81
C GLU A 92 17.77 -20.94 -21.41
N ASN A 93 18.32 -19.74 -21.24
CA ASN A 93 19.75 -19.53 -20.97
C ASN A 93 20.07 -18.37 -20.03
N GLN A 94 19.17 -18.02 -19.10
CA GLN A 94 19.53 -17.05 -18.07
C GLN A 94 20.13 -17.77 -16.86
N ASN A 95 21.39 -17.43 -16.56
CA ASN A 95 22.06 -17.76 -15.31
C ASN A 95 21.11 -17.44 -14.13
N LEU A 96 20.51 -18.47 -13.54
CA LEU A 96 19.50 -18.42 -12.47
C LEU A 96 19.99 -17.80 -11.15
N SER A 97 21.13 -17.11 -11.14
CA SER A 97 21.83 -16.65 -9.94
C SER A 97 22.10 -15.15 -9.90
N ALA A 98 21.93 -14.42 -11.01
CA ALA A 98 22.17 -12.98 -11.03
C ALA A 98 20.96 -12.22 -10.46
N LYS A 99 21.02 -11.81 -9.19
CA LYS A 99 20.01 -10.92 -8.60
C LYS A 99 20.07 -9.55 -9.27
N ASN A 100 18.93 -9.09 -9.78
CA ASN A 100 18.81 -7.76 -10.38
C ASN A 100 18.66 -6.71 -9.27
N PHE A 101 19.78 -6.15 -8.80
CA PHE A 101 19.78 -5.10 -7.79
C PHE A 101 19.24 -3.79 -8.36
N ILE A 102 18.31 -3.17 -7.61
CA ILE A 102 17.78 -1.85 -7.96
C ILE A 102 18.74 -0.78 -7.46
N SER A 103 19.26 0.06 -8.37
CA SER A 103 20.26 1.09 -8.05
C SER A 103 19.85 2.51 -8.47
N GLN A 104 18.74 2.67 -9.19
CA GLN A 104 18.33 3.92 -9.83
C GLN A 104 17.52 4.88 -8.93
N TRP A 105 17.28 4.50 -7.68
CA TRP A 105 16.69 5.39 -6.68
C TRP A 105 17.63 6.56 -6.34
N LYS A 106 17.05 7.68 -5.89
CA LYS A 106 17.75 8.93 -5.64
C LYS A 106 17.44 9.46 -4.25
N VAL A 107 18.30 10.36 -3.76
CA VAL A 107 18.04 11.09 -2.51
C VAL A 107 16.70 11.82 -2.61
N GLY A 108 15.81 11.53 -1.65
CA GLY A 108 14.44 12.05 -1.60
C GLY A 108 13.37 11.12 -2.15
N ASP A 109 13.74 9.99 -2.77
CA ASP A 109 12.79 8.92 -3.05
C ASP A 109 12.35 8.24 -1.73
N ILE A 110 11.14 7.71 -1.74
CA ILE A 110 10.49 7.08 -0.59
C ILE A 110 10.37 5.59 -0.87
N ILE A 111 10.86 4.77 0.05
CA ILE A 111 10.65 3.32 0.01
C ILE A 111 9.36 3.04 0.76
N GLN A 112 8.34 2.60 0.03
CA GLN A 112 7.06 2.21 0.60
C GLN A 112 6.97 0.69 0.72
N CYS A 113 6.80 0.22 1.95
CA CYS A 113 6.44 -1.16 2.26
C CYS A 113 4.91 -1.26 2.33
N TYR A 114 4.33 -2.25 1.65
CA TYR A 114 2.90 -2.46 1.61
C TYR A 114 2.58 -3.95 1.58
N VAL A 115 1.37 -4.31 2.02
CA VAL A 115 0.86 -5.67 1.88
C VAL A 115 -0.20 -5.70 0.79
N THR A 116 -0.17 -6.73 -0.05
CA THR A 116 -1.31 -7.04 -0.91
C THR A 116 -2.34 -7.81 -0.11
N ILE A 117 -3.62 -7.55 -0.36
CA ILE A 117 -4.74 -8.23 0.30
C ILE A 117 -5.53 -8.92 -0.81
N ASN A 118 -5.86 -10.19 -0.61
CA ASN A 118 -6.74 -10.90 -1.53
C ASN A 118 -8.19 -10.64 -1.12
N GLU A 119 -8.84 -9.72 -1.82
CA GLU A 119 -10.23 -9.35 -1.55
C GLU A 119 -11.16 -10.44 -2.12
N LYS A 120 -11.92 -11.11 -1.26
CA LYS A 120 -13.11 -11.85 -1.71
C LYS A 120 -14.23 -10.84 -1.87
N SER A 121 -14.41 -10.32 -3.07
CA SER A 121 -15.56 -9.47 -3.37
C SER A 121 -16.86 -10.28 -3.21
N SER A 122 -17.59 -10.09 -2.11
CA SER A 122 -18.97 -10.52 -1.98
C SER A 122 -19.88 -9.37 -2.42
N ILE A 123 -20.59 -9.57 -3.53
CA ILE A 123 -21.66 -8.66 -3.93
C ILE A 123 -22.91 -9.15 -3.23
N ASP A 124 -23.34 -8.46 -2.18
CA ASP A 124 -24.63 -8.72 -1.54
C ASP A 124 -25.68 -7.81 -2.19
N TRP A 125 -26.70 -8.44 -2.78
CA TRP A 125 -27.81 -7.73 -3.42
C TRP A 125 -28.98 -7.71 -2.46
N ASP A 126 -29.13 -6.62 -1.71
CA ASP A 126 -30.33 -6.39 -0.91
C ASP A 126 -31.45 -5.87 -1.80
N PHE A 127 -32.49 -6.71 -1.97
CA PHE A 127 -33.75 -6.28 -2.57
C PHE A 127 -34.69 -5.84 -1.45
N GLU A 128 -35.08 -4.56 -1.45
CA GLU A 128 -36.22 -4.10 -0.66
C GLU A 128 -37.50 -4.75 -1.21
N THR A 129 -37.92 -5.87 -0.63
CA THR A 129 -39.23 -6.43 -0.89
C THR A 129 -40.26 -5.55 -0.19
N TYR A 130 -40.92 -4.67 -0.95
CA TYR A 130 -42.11 -3.96 -0.48
C TYR A 130 -43.17 -5.01 -0.12
N ASN A 131 -43.47 -5.18 1.18
CA ASN A 131 -44.60 -5.97 1.65
C ASN A 131 -45.84 -5.06 1.69
N PRO A 132 -46.81 -5.20 0.75
CA PRO A 132 -48.02 -4.39 0.74
C PRO A 132 -49.06 -4.94 1.72
N GLU A 133 -48.74 -5.08 3.01
CA GLU A 133 -49.74 -5.43 4.02
C GLU A 133 -49.52 -4.63 5.30
N THR A 134 -50.02 -3.40 5.31
CA THR A 134 -50.52 -2.72 6.53
C THR A 134 -51.32 -1.48 6.10
N THR A 135 -52.46 -1.72 5.45
CA THR A 135 -53.52 -0.70 5.37
C THR A 135 -54.29 -0.71 6.67
N THR A 136 -53.78 -0.03 7.70
CA THR A 136 -54.56 0.28 8.90
C THR A 136 -55.27 1.61 8.66
N THR A 137 -56.45 1.56 8.04
CA THR A 137 -57.34 2.72 7.99
C THR A 137 -58.05 2.84 9.35
N LEU A 138 -57.57 3.75 10.19
CA LEU A 138 -58.31 4.29 11.32
C LEU A 138 -58.41 5.80 11.09
N GLU A 139 -59.62 6.27 10.78
CA GLU A 139 -60.07 7.57 11.29
C GLU A 139 -61.61 7.63 11.28
N SER A 140 -62.15 7.67 12.50
CA SER A 140 -63.52 8.06 12.81
C SER A 140 -63.64 9.58 12.86
N PRO A 141 -64.87 10.10 12.88
CA PRO A 141 -65.29 11.00 13.95
C PRO A 141 -66.24 10.33 14.93
#